data_AF-A0A966QZA4-F1
#
_entry.id   AF-A0A966QZA4-F1
#
_cell.length_a   1.000
_cell.length_b   1.000
_cell.length_c   1.000
_cell.angle_alpha   90.00
_cell.angle_beta   90.00
_cell.angle_gamma   90.00
#
_symmetry.space_group_name_H-M   'P 1'
#
loop_
_entity.id
_entity.type
_entity.pdbx_description
1 polymer ?
#
loop_
_entity_poly.entity_id
_entity_poly.type
_entity_poly.pdbx_seq_one_letter_code
_entity_poly.pdbx_strand_id
1 'polypeptide(L)'
;MSVLRQQNWLGQQRIDVPHLRAVESSIAADFDLLAGQILAGSQPLVVKGFNVLTTGAVGNPATSLVLNTAGGIILHPTANEAGTIFGVSENQLSELLNSTNSKLDGNFTPNTTNYIGLNLKREADPETSDLVAFLDANTLEESIKTVPLARTLGYRIIVTTTDFSILPNVLPIAKVVTNSNNIVVSIEDARPMLFRLAQGGSIPNSQSSYIWNSRRENASGDVFAGGDKDLSSLKNFADAVMTRLWELGGGEYWYRPTSDRDIKLTFGNPTLPS
;
A
#
# COMPACT_ATOMS: atom_id res chain seq x y z
N MET A 1 -5.59 9.00 21.85
CA MET A 1 -5.82 7.69 22.47
C MET A 1 -4.68 6.81 22.05
N SER A 2 -3.88 6.28 22.98
CA SER A 2 -2.88 5.28 22.63
C SER A 2 -3.11 4.00 23.43
N VAL A 3 -3.03 2.85 22.76
CA VAL A 3 -3.45 1.56 23.30
C VAL A 3 -2.24 0.69 23.62
N LEU A 4 -1.32 0.52 22.68
CA LEU A 4 -0.14 -0.33 22.83
C LEU A 4 0.85 0.21 23.86
N ARG A 5 1.07 1.53 23.87
CA ARG A 5 2.00 2.19 24.78
C ARG A 5 1.45 3.52 25.23
N GLN A 6 1.39 3.72 26.55
CA GLN A 6 1.00 5.00 27.13
C GLN A 6 2.19 5.64 27.86
N GLN A 7 2.25 6.97 27.81
CA GLN A 7 3.21 7.70 28.64
C GLN A 7 2.84 7.51 30.11
N ASN A 8 3.78 7.01 30.91
CA ASN A 8 3.58 6.88 32.34
C ASN A 8 3.69 8.27 32.98
N TRP A 9 2.56 8.84 33.42
CA TRP A 9 2.56 10.17 34.03
C TRP A 9 2.79 10.11 35.54
N LEU A 10 3.88 10.71 36.02
CA LEU A 10 4.20 10.82 37.44
C LEU A 10 3.80 12.19 38.00
N GLY A 11 3.50 12.24 39.30
CA GLY A 11 3.20 13.50 39.98
C GLY A 11 4.39 14.46 39.93
N GLN A 12 4.12 15.74 39.65
CA GLN A 12 5.11 16.84 39.60
C GLN A 12 6.21 16.73 38.52
N GLN A 13 6.12 15.77 37.59
CA GLN A 13 7.11 15.66 36.53
C GLN A 13 7.02 16.81 35.53
N ARG A 14 8.17 17.24 35.01
CA ARG A 14 8.27 18.20 33.90
C ARG A 14 7.98 17.51 32.58
N ILE A 15 7.24 18.20 31.70
CA ILE A 15 6.92 17.70 30.35
C ILE A 15 7.79 18.40 29.31
N ASP A 16 8.75 17.65 28.79
CA ASP A 16 9.58 18.08 27.66
C ASP A 16 9.18 17.43 26.31
N VAL A 17 9.76 17.93 25.21
CA VAL A 17 9.52 17.48 23.83
C VAL A 17 9.58 15.95 23.64
N PRO A 18 10.53 15.20 24.26
CA PRO A 18 10.56 13.75 24.11
C PRO A 18 9.27 13.05 24.58
N HIS A 19 8.61 13.56 25.62
CA HIS A 19 7.35 12.99 26.11
C HIS A 19 6.23 13.19 25.10
N LEU A 20 6.16 14.37 24.48
CA LEU A 20 5.15 14.66 23.45
C LEU A 20 5.39 13.80 22.20
N ARG A 21 6.64 13.64 21.77
CA ARG A 21 7.00 12.72 20.68
C ARG A 21 6.71 11.26 21.01
N ALA A 22 6.86 10.86 22.27
CA ALA A 22 6.50 9.52 22.71
C ALA A 22 5.00 9.24 22.60
N VAL A 23 4.15 10.23 22.88
CA VAL A 23 2.69 10.13 22.69
C VAL A 23 2.33 10.07 21.20
N GLU A 24 2.92 10.92 20.36
CA GLU A 24 2.64 10.91 18.92
C GLU A 24 3.03 9.58 18.27
N SER A 25 4.23 9.08 18.55
CA SER A 25 4.72 7.81 18.02
C SER A 25 3.91 6.60 18.50
N SER A 26 3.36 6.65 19.72
CA SER A 26 2.54 5.54 20.21
C SER A 26 1.18 5.46 19.51
N ILE A 27 0.58 6.61 19.16
CA ILE A 27 -0.64 6.67 18.36
C ILE A 27 -0.38 6.14 16.94
N ALA A 28 0.74 6.53 16.32
CA ALA A 28 1.12 6.00 15.01
C ALA A 28 1.24 4.46 15.03
N ALA A 29 1.88 3.90 16.06
CA ALA A 29 2.01 2.46 16.23
C ALA A 29 0.65 1.74 16.37
N ASP A 30 -0.33 2.35 17.04
CA ASP A 30 -1.68 1.78 17.13
C ASP A 30 -2.37 1.69 15.76
N PHE A 31 -2.22 2.71 14.92
CA PHE A 31 -2.72 2.68 13.55
C PHE A 31 -1.94 1.73 12.65
N ASP A 32 -0.64 1.56 12.88
CA ASP A 32 0.17 0.59 12.14
C ASP A 32 -0.25 -0.85 12.48
N LEU A 33 -0.61 -1.12 13.73
CA LEU A 33 -1.20 -2.41 14.12
C LEU A 33 -2.57 -2.61 13.45
N LEU A 34 -3.48 -1.65 13.61
CA LEU A 34 -4.84 -1.75 13.08
C LEU A 34 -4.84 -1.84 11.54
N ALA A 35 -4.32 -0.83 10.86
CA ALA A 35 -4.38 -0.77 9.41
C ALA A 35 -3.34 -1.66 8.74
N GLY A 36 -2.15 -1.78 9.32
CA GLY A 36 -1.06 -2.55 8.74
C GLY A 36 -1.24 -4.04 8.92
N GLN A 37 -1.45 -4.50 10.16
CA GLN A 37 -1.54 -5.94 10.43
C GLN A 37 -2.97 -6.46 10.30
N ILE A 38 -3.92 -5.87 11.03
CA ILE A 38 -5.30 -6.41 11.10
C ILE A 38 -6.00 -6.27 9.75
N LEU A 39 -5.92 -5.09 9.11
CA LEU A 39 -6.57 -4.87 7.81
C LEU A 39 -5.74 -5.42 6.65
N ALA A 40 -4.49 -4.97 6.52
CA ALA A 40 -3.68 -5.24 5.34
C ALA A 40 -2.80 -6.51 5.39
N GLY A 41 -2.72 -7.20 6.54
CA GLY A 41 -1.89 -8.40 6.68
C GLY A 41 -0.40 -8.15 6.46
N SER A 42 0.08 -6.97 6.87
CA SER A 42 1.46 -6.48 6.69
C SER A 42 1.87 -6.29 5.22
N GLN A 43 0.93 -6.10 4.31
CA GLN A 43 1.20 -5.80 2.91
C GLN A 43 0.85 -4.34 2.56
N PRO A 44 1.62 -3.68 1.67
CA PRO A 44 1.21 -2.41 1.12
C PRO A 44 0.02 -2.62 0.17
N LEU A 45 -1.06 -1.86 0.36
CA LEU A 45 -2.31 -1.99 -0.39
C LEU A 45 -2.84 -0.64 -0.86
N VAL A 46 -3.33 -0.57 -2.09
CA VAL A 46 -4.10 0.55 -2.63
C VAL A 46 -5.58 0.32 -2.35
N VAL A 47 -6.23 1.29 -1.72
CA VAL A 47 -7.68 1.25 -1.49
C VAL A 47 -8.41 1.84 -2.71
N LYS A 48 -7.93 2.99 -3.20
CA LYS A 48 -8.49 3.71 -4.35
C LYS A 48 -7.41 4.58 -5.01
N GLY A 49 -7.56 4.85 -6.31
CA GLY A 49 -6.78 5.85 -7.03
C GLY A 49 -5.39 5.37 -7.48
N PHE A 50 -4.47 6.32 -7.67
CA PHE A 50 -3.09 6.07 -8.11
C PHE A 50 -3.00 5.31 -9.44
N ASN A 51 -3.88 5.61 -10.39
CA ASN A 51 -3.84 5.00 -11.71
C ASN A 51 -2.94 5.80 -12.65
N VAL A 52 -2.09 5.11 -13.40
CA VAL A 52 -1.34 5.72 -14.51
C VAL A 52 -2.31 5.95 -15.68
N LEU A 53 -2.30 7.15 -16.26
CA LEU A 53 -3.09 7.45 -17.45
C LEU A 53 -2.42 6.81 -18.66
N THR A 54 -3.08 5.78 -19.23
CA THR A 54 -2.52 4.96 -20.32
C THR A 54 -3.01 5.36 -21.71
N THR A 55 -4.07 6.16 -21.81
CA THR A 55 -4.61 6.63 -23.10
C THR A 55 -3.56 7.43 -23.85
N GLY A 56 -3.12 6.91 -25.00
CA GLY A 56 -2.08 7.53 -25.81
C GLY A 56 -0.67 7.43 -25.21
N ALA A 57 -0.43 6.63 -24.18
CA ALA A 57 0.89 6.52 -23.56
C ALA A 57 1.87 5.65 -24.36
N VAL A 58 1.40 4.55 -24.94
CA VAL A 58 2.23 3.64 -25.75
C VAL A 58 2.63 4.34 -27.05
N GLY A 59 3.91 4.24 -27.40
CA GLY A 59 4.49 4.94 -28.55
C GLY A 59 4.94 6.38 -28.26
N ASN A 60 4.70 6.89 -27.04
CA ASN A 60 5.20 8.19 -26.58
C ASN A 60 6.36 8.07 -25.57
N PRO A 61 7.13 9.15 -25.36
CA PRO A 61 8.22 9.16 -24.38
C PRO A 61 7.73 8.83 -22.97
N ALA A 62 8.49 8.02 -22.22
CA ALA A 62 8.10 7.64 -20.85
C ALA A 62 7.91 8.84 -19.89
N THR A 63 8.60 9.95 -20.16
CA THR A 63 8.48 11.21 -19.40
C THR A 63 7.15 11.94 -19.61
N SER A 64 6.32 11.52 -20.56
CA SER A 64 4.96 12.06 -20.73
C SER A 64 3.91 11.31 -19.92
N LEU A 65 4.30 10.25 -19.19
CA LEU A 65 3.39 9.51 -18.35
C LEU A 65 2.89 10.37 -17.19
N VAL A 66 1.61 10.20 -16.87
CA VAL A 66 0.93 10.95 -15.81
C VAL A 66 0.31 9.96 -14.83
N LEU A 67 0.56 10.18 -13.54
CA LEU A 67 -0.05 9.44 -12.45
C LEU A 67 -1.19 10.27 -11.85
N ASN A 68 -2.42 9.75 -11.91
CA ASN A 68 -3.55 10.38 -11.26
C ASN A 68 -3.58 10.00 -9.76
N THR A 69 -3.24 10.96 -8.90
CA THR A 69 -3.21 10.78 -7.44
C THR A 69 -4.43 11.35 -6.72
N ALA A 70 -5.31 12.08 -7.42
CA ALA A 70 -6.45 12.76 -6.82
C ALA A 70 -7.38 11.78 -6.08
N GLY A 71 -7.67 12.07 -4.80
CA GLY A 71 -8.53 11.22 -3.97
C GLY A 71 -7.99 9.81 -3.75
N GLY A 72 -6.69 9.59 -3.97
CA GLY A 72 -6.03 8.31 -3.77
C GLY A 72 -5.91 7.97 -2.28
N ILE A 73 -6.11 6.70 -1.93
CA ILE A 73 -6.00 6.19 -0.56
C ILE A 73 -5.17 4.91 -0.57
N ILE A 74 -4.20 4.82 0.35
CA ILE A 74 -3.34 3.66 0.53
C ILE A 74 -3.21 3.25 2.00
N LEU A 75 -2.90 1.97 2.19
CA LEU A 75 -2.37 1.40 3.42
C LEU A 75 -0.92 0.98 3.13
N HIS A 76 0.07 1.64 3.73
CA HIS A 76 1.48 1.40 3.46
C HIS A 76 2.27 1.13 4.76
N PRO A 77 2.14 -0.07 5.35
CA PRO A 77 2.76 -0.39 6.64
C PRO A 77 4.27 -0.59 6.56
N THR A 78 4.82 -0.73 5.35
CA THR A 78 6.26 -0.91 5.11
C THR A 78 6.96 0.37 4.66
N ALA A 79 6.25 1.51 4.63
CA ALA A 79 6.82 2.79 4.26
C ALA A 79 7.99 3.18 5.18
N ASN A 80 8.87 4.06 4.68
CA ASN A 80 9.99 4.56 5.49
C ASN A 80 9.54 5.44 6.67
N GLU A 81 8.39 6.07 6.55
CA GLU A 81 7.79 6.91 7.59
C GLU A 81 6.66 6.16 8.27
N ALA A 82 6.57 6.32 9.60
CA ALA A 82 5.48 5.73 10.39
C ALA A 82 4.12 6.39 10.06
N GLY A 83 3.07 5.58 10.10
CA GLY A 83 1.71 5.96 9.69
C GLY A 83 1.30 5.22 8.42
N THR A 84 0.69 4.06 8.62
CA THR A 84 0.21 3.17 7.55
C THR A 84 -0.87 3.81 6.68
N ILE A 85 -1.70 4.69 7.23
CA ILE A 85 -2.85 5.25 6.51
C ILE A 85 -2.46 6.56 5.84
N PHE A 86 -2.66 6.66 4.54
CA PHE A 86 -2.43 7.90 3.81
C PHE A 86 -3.51 8.15 2.75
N GLY A 87 -3.94 9.41 2.64
CA GLY A 87 -4.93 9.88 1.69
C GLY A 87 -4.48 11.17 1.02
N VAL A 88 -4.78 11.29 -0.27
CA VAL A 88 -4.51 12.47 -1.08
C VAL A 88 -5.80 13.24 -1.28
N SER A 89 -5.71 14.57 -1.22
CA SER A 89 -6.85 15.47 -1.50
C SER A 89 -7.46 15.19 -2.88
N GLU A 90 -8.78 15.34 -3.01
CA GLU A 90 -9.47 15.21 -4.30
C GLU A 90 -9.08 16.32 -5.28
N ASN A 91 -8.60 17.46 -4.79
CA ASN A 91 -8.15 18.59 -5.60
C ASN A 91 -6.68 18.48 -6.04
N GLN A 92 -5.97 17.40 -5.68
CA GLN A 92 -4.57 17.22 -6.07
C GLN A 92 -4.47 17.06 -7.59
N LEU A 93 -3.63 17.88 -8.23
CA LEU A 93 -3.34 17.77 -9.65
C LEU A 93 -2.67 16.42 -9.95
N SER A 94 -2.89 15.91 -11.16
CA SER A 94 -2.20 14.71 -11.62
C SER A 94 -0.69 14.98 -11.75
N GLU A 95 0.11 13.98 -11.40
CA GLU A 95 1.55 14.09 -11.27
C GLU A 95 2.23 13.64 -12.57
N LEU A 96 2.94 14.55 -13.23
CA LEU A 96 3.74 14.22 -14.41
C LEU A 96 5.00 13.47 -13.97
N LEU A 97 5.33 12.37 -14.64
CA LEU A 97 6.46 11.50 -14.29
C LEU A 97 7.74 11.94 -15.02
N ASN A 98 8.19 13.16 -14.74
CA ASN A 98 9.44 13.69 -15.26
C ASN A 98 10.21 14.52 -14.22
N SER A 99 11.39 15.02 -14.59
CA SER A 99 12.28 15.79 -13.71
C SER A 99 11.72 17.15 -13.24
N THR A 100 10.61 17.63 -13.78
CA THR A 100 9.97 18.88 -13.31
C THR A 100 9.13 18.64 -12.06
N ASN A 101 8.78 17.38 -11.77
CA ASN A 101 8.02 17.02 -10.59
C ASN A 101 8.93 16.83 -9.37
N SER A 102 8.79 17.70 -8.37
CA SER A 102 9.57 17.64 -7.13
C SER A 102 9.26 16.43 -6.24
N LYS A 103 8.13 15.74 -6.49
CA LYS A 103 7.74 14.51 -5.78
C LYS A 103 8.26 13.25 -6.45
N LEU A 104 8.83 13.35 -7.65
CA LEU A 104 9.43 12.24 -8.36
C LEU A 104 10.87 12.02 -7.89
N ASP A 105 11.20 10.78 -7.58
CA ASP A 105 12.54 10.33 -7.25
C ASP A 105 12.94 9.22 -8.23
N GLY A 106 14.11 9.39 -8.84
CA GLY A 106 14.57 8.54 -9.94
C GLY A 106 14.12 9.02 -11.33
N ASN A 107 14.38 8.19 -12.34
CA ASN A 107 14.11 8.52 -13.74
C ASN A 107 13.88 7.24 -14.57
N PHE A 108 13.20 7.38 -15.70
CA PHE A 108 13.04 6.28 -16.65
C PHE A 108 14.36 5.96 -17.35
N THR A 109 14.72 4.69 -17.32
CA THR A 109 15.88 4.14 -18.04
C THR A 109 15.41 3.49 -19.34
N PRO A 110 16.08 3.72 -20.49
CA PRO A 110 15.71 3.10 -21.76
C PRO A 110 16.01 1.59 -21.79
N ASN A 111 15.33 0.88 -22.70
CA ASN A 111 15.52 -0.55 -23.00
C ASN A 111 15.41 -1.48 -21.78
N THR A 112 14.52 -1.15 -20.84
CA THR A 112 14.33 -1.96 -19.63
C THR A 112 12.93 -1.79 -19.05
N THR A 113 12.62 -2.62 -18.05
CA THR A 113 11.42 -2.46 -17.23
C THR A 113 11.70 -1.44 -16.12
N ASN A 114 10.87 -0.42 -16.06
CA ASN A 114 10.86 0.59 -15.02
C ASN A 114 9.67 0.32 -14.09
N TYR A 115 9.93 0.28 -12.80
CA TYR A 115 8.98 0.09 -11.73
C TYR A 115 8.60 1.45 -11.16
N ILE A 116 7.30 1.75 -11.19
CA ILE A 116 6.72 2.94 -10.58
C ILE A 116 6.09 2.51 -9.28
N GLY A 117 6.52 3.12 -8.18
CA GLY A 117 5.94 2.89 -6.87
C GLY A 117 5.81 4.14 -6.04
N LEU A 118 5.25 3.99 -4.85
CA LEU A 118 5.07 5.06 -3.88
C LEU A 118 5.80 4.76 -2.58
N ASN A 119 6.32 5.80 -1.97
CA ASN A 119 6.76 5.77 -0.59
C ASN A 119 6.21 7.01 0.14
N LEU A 120 6.16 6.95 1.46
CA LEU A 120 5.72 8.07 2.28
C LEU A 120 6.92 8.84 2.80
N LYS A 121 6.78 10.17 2.88
CA LYS A 121 7.80 11.07 3.40
C LYS A 121 7.16 12.14 4.27
N ARG A 122 7.77 12.48 5.40
CA ARG A 122 7.35 13.62 6.23
C ARG A 122 8.24 14.81 6.01
N GLU A 123 7.67 15.92 5.57
CA GLU A 123 8.38 17.17 5.34
C GLU A 123 7.88 18.26 6.28
N ALA A 124 8.75 19.22 6.60
CA ALA A 124 8.35 20.39 7.37
C ALA A 124 7.43 21.26 6.51
N ASP A 125 6.33 21.72 7.08
CA ASP A 125 5.34 22.51 6.35
C ASP A 125 5.63 24.01 6.49
N PRO A 126 6.18 24.66 5.45
CA PRO A 126 6.59 26.06 5.53
C PRO A 126 5.41 27.02 5.74
N GLU A 127 4.18 26.61 5.40
CA GLU A 127 2.98 27.44 5.57
C GLU A 127 2.56 27.58 7.04
N THR A 128 3.11 26.74 7.92
CA THR A 128 2.84 26.74 9.36
C THR A 128 3.96 27.37 10.19
N SER A 129 4.76 28.26 9.59
CA SER A 129 5.92 28.84 10.27
C SER A 129 5.55 29.95 11.26
N ASP A 130 6.19 29.92 12.44
CA ASP A 130 6.03 30.92 13.48
C ASP A 130 7.36 31.18 14.22
N LEU A 131 7.42 32.28 14.97
CA LEU A 131 8.54 32.64 15.84
C LEU A 131 8.50 31.78 17.11
N VAL A 132 9.49 30.91 17.27
CA VAL A 132 9.64 30.05 18.45
C VAL A 132 10.93 30.40 19.18
N ALA A 133 10.85 30.51 20.51
CA ALA A 133 12.02 30.67 21.36
C ALA A 133 12.68 29.32 21.64
N PHE A 134 13.99 29.24 21.44
CA PHE A 134 14.84 28.10 21.76
C PHE A 134 15.78 28.48 22.89
N LEU A 135 15.74 27.73 24.00
CA LEU A 135 16.71 27.85 25.07
C LEU A 135 18.02 27.13 24.68
N ASP A 136 19.14 27.84 24.68
CA ASP A 136 20.45 27.21 24.58
C ASP A 136 20.85 26.62 25.94
N ALA A 137 21.08 25.31 25.98
CA ALA A 137 21.41 24.60 27.21
C ALA A 137 22.79 24.98 27.80
N ASN A 138 23.68 25.59 27.00
CA ASN A 138 25.02 25.98 27.44
C ASN A 138 25.06 27.42 27.96
N THR A 139 24.37 28.35 27.30
CA THR A 139 24.36 29.77 27.69
C THR A 139 23.17 30.15 28.57
N LEU A 140 22.13 29.32 28.61
CA LEU A 140 20.84 29.58 29.26
C LEU A 140 20.13 30.83 28.72
N GLU A 141 20.50 31.27 27.51
CA GLU A 141 19.85 32.37 26.80
C GLU A 141 18.80 31.84 25.82
N GLU A 142 17.73 32.60 25.67
CA GLU A 142 16.68 32.31 24.68
C GLU A 142 17.00 32.99 23.35
N SER A 143 16.98 32.21 22.27
CA SER A 143 17.11 32.72 20.91
C SER A 143 15.80 32.47 20.15
N ILE A 144 15.30 33.49 19.46
CA ILE A 144 14.07 33.39 18.68
C ILE A 144 14.43 33.01 17.25
N LYS A 145 13.78 31.97 16.71
CA LYS A 145 13.93 31.54 15.32
C LYS A 145 12.57 31.32 14.70
N THR A 146 12.39 31.75 13.46
CA THR A 146 11.23 31.37 12.65
C THR A 146 11.40 29.93 12.18
N VAL A 147 10.50 29.04 12.59
CA VAL A 147 10.54 27.62 12.23
C VAL A 147 9.16 27.11 11.83
N PRO A 148 9.06 26.16 10.88
CA PRO A 148 7.83 25.41 10.64
C PRO A 148 7.35 24.69 11.90
N LEU A 149 6.09 24.86 12.27
CA LEU A 149 5.51 24.19 13.44
C LEU A 149 5.03 22.77 13.12
N ALA A 150 4.50 22.53 11.92
CA ALA A 150 3.97 21.24 11.52
C ALA A 150 4.95 20.45 10.64
N ARG A 151 4.83 19.12 10.72
CA ARG A 151 5.36 18.19 9.71
C ARG A 151 4.20 17.46 9.06
N THR A 152 4.06 17.59 7.75
CA THR A 152 2.99 16.94 6.99
C THR A 152 3.49 15.65 6.36
N LEU A 153 2.63 14.62 6.36
CA LEU A 153 2.89 13.38 5.64
C LEU A 153 2.51 13.60 4.18
N GLY A 154 3.44 13.31 3.27
CA GLY A 154 3.24 13.31 1.83
C GLY A 154 3.65 11.98 1.22
N TYR A 155 3.45 11.87 -0.09
CA TYR A 155 3.95 10.75 -0.87
C TYR A 155 5.09 11.20 -1.79
N ARG A 156 5.94 10.23 -2.12
CA ARG A 156 7.01 10.33 -3.10
C ARG A 156 6.82 9.24 -4.13
N ILE A 157 6.90 9.62 -5.39
CA ILE A 157 6.84 8.68 -6.51
C ILE A 157 8.26 8.22 -6.78
N ILE A 158 8.47 6.90 -6.78
CA ILE A 158 9.77 6.30 -7.04
C ILE A 158 9.71 5.64 -8.41
N VAL A 159 10.63 6.01 -9.30
CA VAL A 159 10.85 5.33 -10.58
C VAL A 159 12.22 4.70 -10.54
N THR A 160 12.26 3.37 -10.64
CA THR A 160 13.48 2.59 -10.51
C THR A 160 13.48 1.39 -11.45
N THR A 161 14.65 0.84 -11.75
CA THR A 161 14.78 -0.44 -12.48
C THR A 161 14.87 -1.64 -11.53
N THR A 162 14.94 -1.38 -10.22
CA THR A 162 14.95 -2.42 -9.19
C THR A 162 13.53 -2.97 -8.97
N ASP A 163 13.40 -4.29 -8.97
CA ASP A 163 12.14 -4.99 -8.79
C ASP A 163 11.53 -4.80 -7.37
N PHE A 164 10.20 -4.79 -7.28
CA PHE A 164 9.49 -4.59 -6.00
C PHE A 164 9.80 -5.65 -4.93
N SER A 165 10.19 -6.87 -5.33
CA SER A 165 10.58 -7.94 -4.39
C SER A 165 11.84 -7.61 -3.59
N ILE A 166 12.67 -6.68 -4.10
CA ILE A 166 13.90 -6.21 -3.46
C ILE A 166 13.65 -4.91 -2.68
N LEU A 167 12.57 -4.19 -2.97
CA LEU A 167 12.20 -2.91 -2.37
C LEU A 167 10.88 -3.03 -1.58
N PRO A 168 10.89 -3.67 -0.40
CA PRO A 168 9.67 -3.91 0.38
C PRO A 168 9.00 -2.64 0.91
N ASN A 169 9.76 -1.53 0.97
CA ASN A 169 9.28 -0.21 1.41
C ASN A 169 8.60 0.61 0.32
N VAL A 170 8.56 0.09 -0.91
CA VAL A 170 7.92 0.76 -2.05
C VAL A 170 6.60 0.06 -2.33
N LEU A 171 5.51 0.82 -2.26
CA LEU A 171 4.19 0.35 -2.67
C LEU A 171 4.15 0.25 -4.21
N PRO A 172 3.87 -0.93 -4.79
CA PRO A 172 3.83 -1.10 -6.24
C PRO A 172 2.65 -0.37 -6.89
N ILE A 173 2.90 0.35 -8.00
CA ILE A 173 1.84 1.00 -8.81
C ILE A 173 1.80 0.44 -10.23
N ALA A 174 2.90 0.52 -10.97
CA ALA A 174 2.91 0.09 -12.36
C ALA A 174 4.29 -0.39 -12.81
N LYS A 175 4.30 -1.23 -13.85
CA LYS A 175 5.50 -1.60 -14.60
C LYS A 175 5.41 -1.00 -15.98
N VAL A 176 6.47 -0.32 -16.40
CA VAL A 176 6.57 0.35 -17.70
C VAL A 176 7.78 -0.19 -18.44
N VAL A 177 7.55 -0.84 -19.56
CA VAL A 177 8.64 -1.31 -20.43
C VAL A 177 8.93 -0.23 -21.45
N THR A 178 10.20 0.17 -21.56
CA THR A 178 10.66 1.16 -22.53
C THR A 178 11.58 0.54 -23.56
N ASN A 179 11.60 1.08 -24.78
CA ASN A 179 12.55 0.69 -25.82
C ASN A 179 13.87 1.49 -25.72
N SER A 180 14.78 1.28 -26.68
CA SER A 180 16.07 1.99 -26.74
C SER A 180 15.97 3.51 -26.81
N ASN A 181 14.86 4.06 -27.29
CA ASN A 181 14.61 5.50 -27.40
C ASN A 181 13.82 6.05 -26.19
N ASN A 182 13.70 5.26 -25.11
CA ASN A 182 12.91 5.57 -23.92
C ASN A 182 11.42 5.83 -24.22
N ILE A 183 10.90 5.22 -25.28
CA ILE A 183 9.49 5.24 -25.65
C ILE A 183 8.80 4.07 -24.95
N VAL A 184 7.59 4.31 -24.45
CA VAL A 184 6.77 3.31 -23.78
C VAL A 184 6.32 2.24 -24.77
N VAL A 185 6.64 0.98 -24.46
CA VAL A 185 6.24 -0.22 -25.21
C VAL A 185 4.99 -0.84 -24.58
N SER A 186 5.00 -0.99 -23.26
CA SER A 186 3.87 -1.55 -22.51
C SER A 186 3.80 -0.96 -21.11
N ILE A 187 2.58 -0.97 -20.57
CA ILE A 187 2.28 -0.58 -19.20
C ILE A 187 1.43 -1.69 -18.60
N GLU A 188 1.82 -2.15 -17.42
CA GLU A 188 1.12 -3.18 -16.65
C GLU A 188 0.74 -2.60 -15.28
N ASP A 189 -0.52 -2.80 -14.88
CA ASP A 189 -1.01 -2.40 -13.55
C ASP A 189 -0.46 -3.36 -12.50
N ALA A 190 0.38 -2.84 -11.60
CA ALA A 190 1.03 -3.59 -10.55
C ALA A 190 0.45 -3.30 -9.16
N ARG A 191 -0.68 -2.58 -9.06
CA ARG A 191 -1.24 -2.20 -7.75
C ARG A 191 -1.79 -3.42 -7.00
N PRO A 192 -1.27 -3.74 -5.79
CA PRO A 192 -1.95 -4.64 -4.89
C PRO A 192 -3.13 -3.88 -4.27
N MET A 193 -4.37 -4.26 -4.61
CA MET A 193 -5.54 -3.51 -4.12
C MET A 193 -6.21 -4.23 -2.95
N LEU A 194 -6.71 -3.48 -1.96
CA LEU A 194 -7.37 -4.03 -0.78
C LEU A 194 -8.63 -4.86 -1.14
N PHE A 195 -9.41 -4.39 -2.10
CA PHE A 195 -10.69 -5.01 -2.48
C PHE A 195 -10.63 -5.77 -3.82
N ARG A 196 -9.45 -6.25 -4.20
CA ARG A 196 -9.25 -7.01 -5.44
C ARG A 196 -8.51 -8.31 -5.13
N LEU A 197 -9.02 -9.39 -5.70
CA LEU A 197 -8.40 -10.72 -5.62
C LEU A 197 -7.12 -10.83 -6.45
N ALA A 198 -7.04 -10.11 -7.58
CA ALA A 198 -5.85 -10.11 -8.42
C ALA A 198 -4.60 -9.66 -7.64
N GLN A 199 -3.48 -10.30 -7.93
CA GLN A 199 -2.20 -10.00 -7.30
C GLN A 199 -1.52 -8.84 -8.02
N GLY A 200 -1.00 -7.87 -7.26
CA GLY A 200 -0.10 -6.83 -7.75
C GLY A 200 1.38 -7.15 -7.46
N GLY A 201 2.24 -6.14 -7.51
CA GLY A 201 3.68 -6.28 -7.25
C GLY A 201 4.48 -6.64 -8.49
N SER A 202 5.58 -7.37 -8.29
CA SER A 202 6.56 -7.70 -9.34
C SER A 202 5.98 -8.55 -10.48
N ILE A 203 5.08 -9.46 -10.11
CA ILE A 203 4.43 -10.41 -11.01
C ILE A 203 2.92 -10.22 -10.87
N PRO A 204 2.34 -9.20 -11.52
CA PRO A 204 0.90 -9.00 -11.49
C PRO A 204 0.17 -10.21 -12.09
N ASN A 205 -0.87 -10.67 -11.41
CA ASN A 205 -1.68 -11.81 -11.87
C ASN A 205 -3.18 -11.50 -11.69
N SER A 206 -3.87 -11.30 -12.81
CA SER A 206 -5.30 -11.01 -12.84
C SER A 206 -6.18 -12.20 -12.43
N GLN A 207 -5.65 -13.42 -12.49
CA GLN A 207 -6.34 -14.68 -12.17
C GLN A 207 -5.82 -15.31 -10.86
N SER A 208 -5.19 -14.51 -10.00
CA SER A 208 -4.76 -15.00 -8.70
C SER A 208 -5.93 -15.52 -7.87
N SER A 209 -5.64 -16.47 -6.98
CA SER A 209 -6.58 -17.02 -6.00
C SER A 209 -5.90 -17.07 -4.64
N TYR A 210 -6.69 -17.07 -3.57
CA TYR A 210 -6.14 -17.22 -2.24
C TYR A 210 -5.55 -18.62 -2.07
N ILE A 211 -4.27 -18.67 -1.69
CA ILE A 211 -3.51 -19.92 -1.49
C ILE A 211 -3.71 -20.38 -0.05
N TRP A 212 -4.36 -21.53 0.11
CA TRP A 212 -4.56 -22.17 1.41
C TRP A 212 -3.37 -23.07 1.73
N ASN A 213 -2.86 -23.03 2.97
CA ASN A 213 -1.88 -24.02 3.41
C ASN A 213 -2.58 -25.38 3.62
N SER A 214 -3.78 -25.36 4.21
CA SER A 214 -4.68 -26.50 4.27
C SER A 214 -6.13 -26.06 4.22
N ARG A 215 -6.98 -26.77 3.46
CA ARG A 215 -8.44 -26.56 3.45
C ARG A 215 -9.16 -27.28 4.60
N ARG A 216 -8.42 -28.01 5.44
CA ARG A 216 -8.94 -28.78 6.57
C ARG A 216 -8.28 -28.31 7.85
N GLU A 217 -9.06 -28.28 8.91
CA GLU A 217 -8.50 -28.16 10.24
C GLU A 217 -7.69 -29.43 10.59
N ASN A 218 -6.54 -29.23 11.22
CA ASN A 218 -5.74 -30.33 11.70
C ASN A 218 -6.41 -30.96 12.94
N ALA A 219 -6.81 -32.22 12.83
CA ALA A 219 -7.37 -32.99 13.96
C ALA A 219 -6.30 -33.63 14.86
N SER A 220 -5.05 -33.68 14.38
CA SER A 220 -3.88 -34.22 15.10
C SER A 220 -2.64 -33.44 14.70
N GLY A 221 -1.68 -33.28 15.62
CA GLY A 221 -0.51 -32.42 15.42
C GLY A 221 -0.79 -31.00 15.89
N ASP A 222 -0.42 -29.99 15.09
CA ASP A 222 -0.73 -28.59 15.40
C ASP A 222 -2.20 -28.27 15.09
N VAL A 223 -3.05 -28.38 16.11
CA VAL A 223 -4.50 -28.11 16.05
C VAL A 223 -4.83 -26.61 15.90
N PHE A 224 -3.84 -25.72 16.06
CA PHE A 224 -4.00 -24.27 15.87
C PHE A 224 -3.77 -23.82 14.42
N ALA A 225 -3.46 -24.75 13.52
CA ALA A 225 -3.23 -24.48 12.11
C ALA A 225 -4.30 -25.10 11.19
N GLY A 226 -4.35 -24.59 9.95
CA GLY A 226 -5.17 -25.13 8.87
C GLY A 226 -6.61 -24.66 8.86
N GLY A 227 -7.24 -24.77 7.69
CA GLY A 227 -8.58 -24.26 7.45
C GLY A 227 -8.61 -22.74 7.66
N ASP A 228 -9.69 -22.25 8.24
CA ASP A 228 -9.93 -20.81 8.42
C ASP A 228 -8.93 -20.14 9.39
N LYS A 229 -8.18 -20.93 10.16
CA LYS A 229 -7.11 -20.43 11.05
C LYS A 229 -5.92 -19.85 10.28
N ASP A 230 -5.80 -20.16 8.98
CA ASP A 230 -4.79 -19.57 8.09
C ASP A 230 -5.10 -18.09 7.75
N LEU A 231 -6.33 -17.62 8.00
CA LEU A 231 -6.76 -16.25 7.70
C LEU A 231 -6.33 -15.29 8.81
N SER A 232 -5.19 -14.63 8.61
CA SER A 232 -4.58 -13.73 9.62
C SER A 232 -4.94 -12.25 9.50
N SER A 233 -5.69 -11.84 8.47
CA SER A 233 -6.03 -10.43 8.22
C SER A 233 -7.36 -10.29 7.47
N LEU A 234 -7.92 -9.07 7.48
CA LEU A 234 -9.13 -8.77 6.70
C LEU A 234 -8.89 -8.97 5.20
N LYS A 235 -7.70 -8.61 4.68
CA LYS A 235 -7.33 -8.87 3.29
C LYS A 235 -7.35 -10.37 2.96
N ASN A 236 -6.75 -11.19 3.82
CA ASN A 236 -6.74 -12.65 3.62
C ASN A 236 -8.16 -13.22 3.62
N PHE A 237 -9.00 -12.77 4.54
CA PHE A 237 -10.41 -13.15 4.57
C PHE A 237 -11.14 -12.74 3.29
N ALA A 238 -10.98 -11.50 2.84
CA ALA A 238 -11.62 -10.99 1.63
C ALA A 238 -11.19 -11.80 0.39
N ASP A 239 -9.91 -12.11 0.26
CA ASP A 239 -9.37 -12.91 -0.86
C ASP A 239 -9.90 -14.34 -0.84
N ALA A 240 -9.95 -14.96 0.34
CA ALA A 240 -10.50 -16.29 0.52
C ALA A 240 -11.98 -16.37 0.09
N VAL A 241 -12.78 -15.37 0.49
CA VAL A 241 -14.20 -15.27 0.11
C VAL A 241 -14.35 -15.00 -1.39
N MET A 242 -13.61 -14.05 -1.96
CA MET A 242 -13.65 -13.77 -3.41
C MET A 242 -13.25 -15.00 -4.22
N THR A 243 -12.27 -15.79 -3.75
CA THR A 243 -11.86 -17.04 -4.39
C THR A 243 -12.99 -18.06 -4.40
N ARG A 244 -13.71 -18.24 -3.29
CA ARG A 244 -14.85 -19.17 -3.25
C ARG A 244 -16.01 -18.75 -4.14
N LEU A 245 -16.30 -17.45 -4.18
CA LEU A 245 -17.32 -16.91 -5.09
C LEU A 245 -16.93 -17.12 -6.55
N TRP A 246 -15.64 -16.96 -6.87
CA TRP A 246 -15.11 -17.24 -8.19
C TRP A 246 -15.22 -18.71 -8.59
N GLU A 247 -14.82 -19.62 -7.70
CA GLU A 247 -14.93 -21.08 -7.89
C GLU A 247 -16.40 -21.51 -8.13
N LEU A 248 -17.36 -20.90 -7.41
CA LEU A 248 -18.78 -21.17 -7.60
C LEU A 248 -19.32 -20.62 -8.93
N GLY A 249 -18.80 -19.46 -9.36
CA GLY A 249 -19.29 -18.77 -10.53
C GLY A 249 -18.77 -19.29 -11.87
N GLY A 250 -17.60 -19.93 -11.92
CA GLY A 250 -17.03 -20.48 -13.16
C GLY A 250 -16.75 -19.44 -14.26
N GLY A 251 -16.54 -18.16 -13.90
CA GLY A 251 -16.15 -17.08 -14.83
C GLY A 251 -14.63 -16.87 -14.89
N GLU A 252 -14.13 -16.01 -15.80
CA GLU A 252 -12.68 -15.69 -15.85
C GLU A 252 -12.21 -14.88 -14.62
N TYR A 253 -13.11 -14.10 -13.99
CA TYR A 253 -12.85 -13.34 -12.76
C TYR A 253 -14.02 -13.50 -11.78
N TRP A 254 -13.76 -13.24 -10.50
CA TRP A 254 -14.76 -13.39 -9.42
C TRP A 254 -16.00 -12.50 -9.59
N TYR A 255 -15.89 -11.37 -10.30
CA TYR A 255 -16.97 -10.43 -10.58
C TYR A 255 -17.58 -10.59 -11.98
N ARG A 256 -17.08 -11.51 -12.81
CA ARG A 256 -17.64 -11.73 -14.15
C ARG A 256 -18.93 -12.55 -14.07
N PRO A 257 -19.85 -12.35 -15.03
CA PRO A 257 -21.01 -13.22 -15.16
C PRO A 257 -20.59 -14.68 -15.30
N THR A 258 -21.32 -15.56 -14.63
CA THR A 258 -21.16 -17.01 -14.72
C THR A 258 -21.57 -17.46 -16.13
N SER A 259 -20.73 -18.21 -16.83
CA SER A 259 -21.20 -18.91 -18.04
C SER A 259 -21.82 -20.24 -17.59
N ASP A 260 -23.04 -20.52 -18.01
CA ASP A 260 -23.90 -21.63 -17.56
C ASP A 260 -23.36 -23.05 -17.88
N ARG A 261 -22.07 -23.18 -18.25
CA ARG A 261 -21.49 -24.36 -18.88
C ARG A 261 -20.39 -25.07 -18.11
N ASP A 262 -19.89 -24.53 -17.00
CA ASP A 262 -18.77 -25.14 -16.25
C ASP A 262 -19.18 -25.79 -14.91
N ILE A 263 -20.46 -26.13 -14.72
CA ILE A 263 -20.88 -26.99 -13.61
C ILE A 263 -21.52 -28.26 -14.17
N LYS A 264 -20.72 -29.32 -14.32
CA LYS A 264 -21.25 -30.67 -14.55
C LYS A 264 -21.68 -31.29 -13.21
N LEU A 265 -22.90 -30.98 -12.77
CA LEU A 265 -23.56 -31.75 -11.70
C LEU A 265 -23.81 -33.17 -12.23
N THR A 266 -22.98 -34.12 -11.81
CA THR A 266 -23.21 -35.54 -12.04
C THR A 266 -24.02 -36.10 -10.89
N PHE A 267 -25.31 -36.36 -11.12
CA PHE A 267 -26.10 -37.17 -10.21
C PHE A 267 -25.68 -38.63 -10.40
N GLY A 268 -25.09 -39.24 -9.36
CA GLY A 268 -24.85 -40.68 -9.36
C GLY A 268 -26.18 -41.43 -9.48
N ASN A 269 -26.26 -42.39 -10.40
CA ASN A 269 -27.45 -43.23 -10.53
C ASN A 269 -27.78 -43.91 -9.17
N PRO A 270 -29.04 -43.90 -8.71
CA PRO A 270 -29.42 -44.66 -7.53
C PRO A 270 -29.19 -46.15 -7.80
N THR A 271 -28.32 -46.78 -7.03
CA THR A 271 -28.21 -48.23 -6.98
C THR A 271 -29.27 -48.73 -6.00
N LEU A 272 -30.26 -49.48 -6.53
CA LEU A 272 -31.18 -50.21 -5.67
C LEU A 272 -30.40 -51.39 -5.06
N PRO A 273 -30.42 -51.58 -3.73
CA PRO A 273 -29.84 -52.75 -3.11
C PRO A 273 -30.63 -53.99 -3.55
N SER A 274 -29.91 -54.96 -4.10
CA SER A 274 -30.40 -56.31 -4.44
C SER A 274 -30.73 -57.11 -3.19
#